data_AF-A0AAE5X414-F1
#
_entry.id   AF-A0AAE5X414-F1
#
_cell.length_a   1.000
_cell.length_b   1.000
_cell.length_c   1.000
_cell.angle_alpha   90.00
_cell.angle_beta   90.00
_cell.angle_gamma   90.00
#
_symmetry.space_group_name_H-M   'P 1'
#
loop_
_entity.id
_entity.type
_entity.pdbx_description
1 polymer ?
#
loop_
_entity_poly.entity_id
_entity_poly.type
_entity_poly.pdbx_seq_one_letter_code
_entity_poly.pdbx_strand_id
1 'polypeptide(L)'
;MKLTQGCFSFLPDLTDDQIYKQVQYCLANGWAVNIEFTDDPHPRSTYWEMWGLPMFDLQDAAGVMMELAECRRVYGDRYIRISGFDSSHGWESVRISFIVNRPKQEAEFELVRQEVGGRAIRYTTVRKPAAHAST
;
A
#
# COMPACT_ATOMS: atom_id res chain seq x y z
N MET A 1 15.68 4.90 -0.17
CA MET A 1 14.76 5.51 0.83
C MET A 1 13.65 4.52 1.16
N LYS A 2 13.10 4.48 2.39
CA LYS A 2 11.93 3.63 2.72
C LYS A 2 10.65 4.46 2.53
N LEU A 3 9.71 4.04 1.67
CA LEU A 3 8.40 4.69 1.53
C LEU A 3 7.66 4.65 2.88
N THR A 4 6.99 5.70 3.32
CA THR A 4 6.34 5.73 4.64
C THR A 4 4.81 5.84 4.58
N GLN A 5 4.21 5.50 3.43
CA GLN A 5 2.77 5.34 3.32
C GLN A 5 2.28 4.14 4.16
N GLY A 6 1.02 4.16 4.59
CA GLY A 6 0.44 3.14 5.46
C GLY A 6 0.80 3.34 6.94
N CYS A 7 -0.11 2.96 7.83
CA CYS A 7 -0.08 3.37 9.24
C CYS A 7 1.06 2.77 10.10
N PHE A 8 1.80 1.76 9.59
CA PHE A 8 2.86 1.07 10.34
C PHE A 8 4.25 1.17 9.71
N SER A 9 4.45 1.96 8.66
CA SER A 9 5.72 1.96 7.89
C SER A 9 6.95 2.55 8.61
N PHE A 10 6.77 3.13 9.80
CA PHE A 10 7.88 3.52 10.69
C PHE A 10 8.36 2.39 11.61
N LEU A 11 7.60 1.29 11.69
CA LEU A 11 8.02 0.07 12.36
C LEU A 11 8.89 -0.78 11.40
N PRO A 12 9.58 -1.81 11.91
CA PRO A 12 10.06 -2.90 11.07
C PRO A 12 8.93 -3.48 10.23
N ASP A 13 9.27 -4.08 9.08
CA ASP A 13 8.27 -4.71 8.22
C ASP A 13 7.57 -5.83 8.99
N LEU A 14 6.24 -5.87 8.87
CA LEU A 14 5.44 -6.80 9.65
C LEU A 14 5.69 -8.24 9.21
N THR A 15 5.82 -9.15 10.18
CA THR A 15 5.81 -10.58 9.92
C THR A 15 4.42 -11.06 9.55
N ASP A 16 4.31 -12.24 8.94
CA ASP A 16 3.00 -12.82 8.59
C ASP A 16 2.11 -13.02 9.81
N ASP A 17 2.68 -13.39 10.96
CA ASP A 17 1.94 -13.48 12.24
C ASP A 17 1.39 -12.12 12.70
N GLN A 18 2.14 -11.03 12.48
CA GLN A 18 1.69 -9.68 12.81
C GLN A 18 0.61 -9.21 11.84
N ILE A 19 0.77 -9.48 10.54
CA ILE A 19 -0.23 -9.18 9.52
C ILE A 19 -1.52 -9.95 9.80
N TYR A 20 -1.43 -11.25 10.09
CA TYR A 20 -2.58 -12.09 10.47
C TYR A 20 -3.38 -11.45 11.61
N LYS A 21 -2.70 -10.97 12.66
CA LYS A 21 -3.37 -10.30 13.79
C LYS A 21 -4.08 -9.00 13.39
N GLN A 22 -3.49 -8.19 12.50
CA GLN A 22 -4.13 -6.98 12.00
C GLN A 22 -5.34 -7.29 11.11
N VAL A 23 -5.24 -8.31 10.27
CA VAL A 23 -6.37 -8.80 9.46
C VAL A 23 -7.48 -9.32 10.37
N GLN A 24 -7.15 -10.18 11.34
CA GLN A 24 -8.15 -10.72 12.27
C GLN A 24 -8.83 -9.61 13.08
N TYR A 25 -8.10 -8.56 13.44
CA TYR A 25 -8.68 -7.36 14.04
C TYR A 25 -9.70 -6.69 13.10
N CYS A 26 -9.40 -6.52 11.81
CA CYS A 26 -10.35 -5.96 10.84
C CYS A 26 -11.62 -6.81 10.74
N LEU A 27 -11.47 -8.13 10.59
CA LEU A 27 -12.59 -9.06 10.48
C LEU A 27 -13.45 -9.09 11.76
N ALA A 28 -12.81 -9.03 12.94
CA ALA A 28 -13.53 -8.95 14.22
C ALA A 28 -14.34 -7.66 14.40
N ASN A 29 -13.97 -6.58 13.71
CA ASN A 29 -14.74 -5.33 13.64
C ASN A 29 -15.81 -5.34 12.52
N GLY A 30 -15.93 -6.44 11.76
CA GLY A 30 -16.86 -6.54 10.62
C GLY A 30 -16.44 -5.72 9.41
N TRP A 31 -15.14 -5.38 9.28
CA TRP A 31 -14.63 -4.63 8.14
C TRP A 31 -14.24 -5.57 7.00
N ALA A 32 -14.64 -5.22 5.79
CA ALA A 32 -14.25 -5.96 4.59
C ALA A 32 -12.76 -5.71 4.31
N VAL A 33 -11.98 -6.78 4.13
CA VAL A 33 -10.54 -6.70 3.90
C VAL A 33 -10.25 -6.85 2.41
N ASN A 34 -9.39 -6.00 1.87
CA ASN A 34 -8.90 -6.12 0.50
C ASN A 34 -7.37 -6.02 0.42
N ILE A 35 -6.83 -6.56 -0.67
CA ILE A 35 -5.41 -6.51 -1.02
C ILE A 35 -5.28 -5.69 -2.29
N GLU A 36 -4.32 -4.77 -2.33
CA GLU A 36 -4.00 -3.97 -3.50
C GLU A 36 -2.49 -3.88 -3.70
N PHE A 37 -2.06 -3.71 -4.95
CA PHE A 37 -0.65 -3.62 -5.30
C PHE A 37 -0.35 -2.51 -6.31
N THR A 38 0.87 -1.98 -6.28
CA THR A 38 1.34 -1.00 -7.25
C THR A 38 2.85 -1.02 -7.42
N ASP A 39 3.31 -0.63 -8.59
CA ASP A 39 4.70 -0.24 -8.86
C ASP A 39 4.88 1.29 -8.90
N ASP A 40 3.81 2.09 -8.82
CA ASP A 40 3.85 3.55 -8.73
C ASP A 40 3.45 4.04 -7.32
N PRO A 41 4.43 4.22 -6.41
CA PRO A 41 4.18 4.67 -5.06
C PRO A 41 4.02 6.20 -4.94
N HIS A 42 3.71 6.93 -6.01
CA HIS A 42 3.52 8.38 -5.95
C HIS A 42 2.50 8.74 -4.86
N PRO A 43 2.70 9.79 -4.03
CA PRO A 43 1.82 10.12 -2.90
C PRO A 43 0.39 10.48 -3.30
N ARG A 44 0.12 10.68 -4.59
CA ARG A 44 -1.22 10.93 -5.15
C ARG A 44 -1.76 9.76 -5.99
N SER A 45 -1.00 8.67 -6.11
CA SER A 45 -1.47 7.41 -6.69
C SER A 45 -2.44 6.77 -5.71
N THR A 46 -3.72 7.13 -5.85
CA THR A 46 -4.77 6.79 -4.88
C THR A 46 -5.31 5.39 -5.12
N TYR A 47 -5.52 5.05 -6.40
CA TYR A 47 -6.02 3.76 -6.85
C TYR A 47 -4.85 2.86 -7.19
N TRP A 48 -4.65 1.84 -6.36
CA TRP A 48 -3.75 0.75 -6.65
C TRP A 48 -4.53 -0.37 -7.33
N GLU A 49 -3.83 -1.29 -7.99
CA GLU A 49 -4.47 -2.42 -8.65
C GLU A 49 -5.06 -3.36 -7.60
N MET A 50 -6.34 -3.73 -7.79
CA MET A 50 -7.03 -4.64 -6.87
C MET A 50 -6.57 -6.08 -7.10
N TRP A 51 -6.22 -6.79 -6.02
CA TRP A 51 -6.08 -8.23 -6.05
C TRP A 51 -7.44 -8.88 -5.77
N GLY A 52 -8.18 -9.18 -6.84
CA GLY A 52 -9.53 -9.73 -6.73
C GLY A 52 -10.53 -8.73 -6.15
N LEU A 53 -11.60 -9.26 -5.54
CA LEU A 53 -12.63 -8.46 -4.86
C LEU A 53 -12.32 -8.36 -3.36
N PRO A 54 -12.81 -7.32 -2.65
CA PRO A 54 -12.78 -7.30 -1.20
C PRO A 54 -13.47 -8.54 -0.61
N MET A 55 -12.87 -9.10 0.44
CA MET A 55 -13.36 -10.31 1.10
C MET A 55 -14.44 -9.94 2.13
N PHE A 56 -15.67 -9.71 1.65
CA PHE A 56 -16.79 -9.19 2.44
C PHE A 56 -17.28 -10.14 3.54
N ASP A 57 -17.37 -11.44 3.25
CA ASP A 57 -18.02 -12.43 4.14
C ASP A 57 -17.03 -13.33 4.89
N LEU A 58 -15.73 -13.06 4.80
CA LEU A 58 -14.70 -13.90 5.39
C LEU A 58 -14.60 -13.64 6.90
N GLN A 59 -14.53 -14.69 7.72
CA GLN A 59 -14.40 -14.56 9.18
C GLN A 59 -13.02 -14.97 9.74
N ASP A 60 -12.27 -15.77 8.98
CA ASP A 60 -10.92 -16.21 9.36
C ASP A 60 -9.87 -15.51 8.51
N ALA A 61 -8.91 -14.85 9.16
CA ALA A 61 -7.79 -14.19 8.51
C ALA A 61 -6.94 -15.15 7.66
N ALA A 62 -7.00 -16.47 7.89
CA ALA A 62 -6.29 -17.46 7.08
C ALA A 62 -6.62 -17.35 5.58
N GLY A 63 -7.87 -17.05 5.22
CA GLY A 63 -8.26 -16.86 3.82
C GLY A 63 -7.60 -15.64 3.18
N VAL A 64 -7.55 -14.51 3.89
CA VAL A 64 -6.83 -13.31 3.43
C VAL A 64 -5.33 -13.58 3.29
N MET A 65 -4.74 -14.32 4.24
CA MET A 65 -3.31 -14.64 4.20
C MET A 65 -2.97 -15.57 3.03
N MET A 66 -3.88 -16.46 2.64
CA MET A 66 -3.71 -17.29 1.43
C MET A 66 -3.68 -16.42 0.17
N GLU A 67 -4.61 -15.47 0.04
CA GLU A 67 -4.63 -14.52 -1.07
C GLU A 67 -3.39 -13.61 -1.08
N LEU A 68 -2.92 -13.18 0.09
CA LEU A 68 -1.68 -12.40 0.22
C LEU A 68 -0.46 -13.20 -0.25
N ALA A 69 -0.39 -14.49 0.08
CA ALA A 69 0.69 -15.37 -0.37
C ALA A 69 0.70 -15.50 -1.90
N GLU A 70 -0.46 -15.70 -2.53
CA GLU A 70 -0.57 -15.75 -3.99
C GLU A 70 -0.25 -14.40 -4.64
N CYS A 71 -0.73 -13.29 -4.06
CA CYS A 71 -0.41 -11.95 -4.54
C CYS A 71 1.11 -11.69 -4.49
N ARG A 72 1.79 -12.05 -3.39
CA ARG A 72 3.26 -11.96 -3.28
C ARG A 72 3.98 -12.90 -4.25
N ARG A 73 3.41 -14.06 -4.57
CA ARG A 73 3.99 -14.98 -5.56
C ARG A 73 4.03 -14.35 -6.96
N VAL A 74 2.99 -13.58 -7.31
CA VAL A 74 2.88 -12.95 -8.64
C VAL A 74 3.55 -11.56 -8.68
N TYR A 75 3.41 -10.77 -7.61
CA TYR A 75 3.78 -9.35 -7.54
C TYR A 75 4.69 -9.02 -6.33
N GLY A 76 5.51 -9.98 -5.91
CA GLY A 76 6.42 -9.82 -4.76
C GLY A 76 7.50 -8.74 -4.94
N ASP A 77 7.69 -8.23 -6.16
CA ASP A 77 8.56 -7.10 -6.49
C ASP A 77 7.85 -5.74 -6.40
N ARG A 78 6.56 -5.71 -6.05
CA ARG A 78 5.73 -4.50 -5.96
C ARG A 78 5.42 -4.10 -4.51
N TYR A 79 4.89 -2.89 -4.33
CA TYR A 79 4.25 -2.53 -3.09
C TYR A 79 2.91 -3.24 -2.99
N ILE A 80 2.63 -3.87 -1.86
CA ILE A 80 1.33 -4.50 -1.59
C ILE A 80 0.82 -3.91 -0.28
N ARG A 81 -0.44 -3.50 -0.25
CA ARG A 81 -1.14 -3.03 0.94
C ARG A 81 -2.37 -3.87 1.24
N ILE A 82 -2.70 -3.96 2.52
CA ILE A 82 -3.98 -4.46 3.01
C ILE A 82 -4.76 -3.27 3.57
N SER A 83 -6.04 -3.19 3.23
CA SER A 83 -6.95 -2.22 3.82
C SER A 83 -8.20 -2.89 4.41
N GLY A 84 -8.74 -2.28 5.46
CA GLY A 84 -10.02 -2.65 6.07
C GLY A 84 -11.07 -1.56 5.82
N PHE A 85 -12.15 -1.89 5.11
CA PHE A 85 -13.25 -1.00 4.77
C PHE A 85 -14.44 -1.22 5.70
N ASP A 86 -14.93 -0.14 6.29
CA ASP A 86 -16.10 -0.15 7.19
C ASP A 86 -17.30 0.44 6.45
N SER A 87 -18.29 -0.41 6.19
CA SER A 87 -19.53 -0.07 5.50
C SER A 87 -20.64 0.43 6.43
N SER A 88 -20.37 0.59 7.73
CA SER A 88 -21.35 1.13 8.66
C SER A 88 -21.72 2.56 8.30
N HIS A 89 -23.00 2.88 8.48
CA HIS A 89 -23.55 4.18 8.16
C HIS A 89 -22.82 5.30 8.91
N GLY A 90 -22.44 6.34 8.18
CA GLY A 90 -21.70 7.49 8.73
C GLY A 90 -20.18 7.32 8.69
N TRP A 91 -19.65 6.13 8.38
CA TRP A 91 -18.23 5.96 8.07
C TRP A 91 -17.98 5.71 6.59
N GLU A 92 -18.52 4.62 6.03
CA GLU A 92 -18.53 4.29 4.59
C GLU A 92 -17.15 4.48 3.91
N SER A 93 -16.07 4.07 4.59
CA SER A 93 -14.70 4.36 4.18
C SER A 93 -13.67 3.41 4.78
N VAL A 94 -12.41 3.54 4.35
CA VAL A 94 -11.27 2.78 4.87
C VAL A 94 -10.96 3.22 6.31
N ARG A 95 -10.88 2.25 7.23
CA ARG A 95 -10.47 2.46 8.63
C ARG A 95 -8.97 2.34 8.83
N ILE A 96 -8.35 1.42 8.08
CA ILE A 96 -6.95 1.07 8.23
C ILE A 96 -6.38 0.67 6.88
N SER A 97 -5.15 1.08 6.60
CA SER A 97 -4.39 0.70 5.42
C SER A 97 -2.90 0.64 5.78
N PHE A 98 -2.26 -0.49 5.51
CA PHE A 98 -0.84 -0.70 5.83
C PHE A 98 -0.14 -1.54 4.76
N ILE A 99 1.15 -1.27 4.57
CA ILE A 99 2.00 -1.99 3.60
C ILE A 99 2.42 -3.33 4.19
N VAL A 100 2.30 -4.38 3.37
CA VAL A 100 2.64 -5.77 3.71
C VAL A 100 3.71 -6.37 2.81
N ASN A 101 4.06 -5.71 1.70
CA ASN A 101 5.19 -6.06 0.85
C ASN A 101 5.83 -4.80 0.27
N ARG A 102 7.15 -4.84 0.10
CA ARG A 102 7.94 -3.75 -0.47
C ARG A 102 8.91 -4.33 -1.51
N PRO A 103 9.17 -3.61 -2.61
CA PRO A 103 10.28 -3.94 -3.50
C PRO A 103 11.61 -3.92 -2.75
N LYS A 104 12.58 -4.77 -3.16
CA LYS A 104 13.94 -4.77 -2.60
C LYS A 104 14.66 -3.42 -2.75
N GLN A 105 14.42 -2.76 -3.88
CA GLN A 105 14.89 -1.40 -4.15
C GLN A 105 13.66 -0.52 -4.30
N GLU A 106 13.46 0.34 -3.31
CA GLU A 106 12.30 1.21 -3.26
C GLU A 106 12.44 2.43 -4.18
N ALA A 107 11.30 2.95 -4.63
CA ALA A 107 11.28 4.13 -5.48
C ALA A 107 11.88 5.34 -4.77
N GLU A 108 12.72 6.08 -5.49
CA GLU A 108 13.15 7.41 -5.08
C GLU A 108 12.36 8.47 -5.84
N PHE A 109 12.23 9.64 -5.21
CA PHE A 109 11.55 10.77 -5.79
C PHE A 109 12.49 11.96 -5.86
N GLU A 110 12.25 12.82 -6.85
CA GLU A 110 12.81 14.16 -6.89
C GLU A 110 11.69 15.20 -6.96
N LEU A 111 12.03 16.40 -6.54
CA LEU A 111 11.13 17.54 -6.56
C LEU A 111 11.55 18.48 -7.70
N VAL A 112 10.81 18.40 -8.81
CA VAL A 112 10.95 19.34 -9.92
C VAL A 112 10.42 20.70 -9.46
N ARG A 113 11.21 21.75 -9.70
CA ARG A 113 10.91 23.12 -9.29
C ARG A 113 10.84 23.99 -10.53
N GLN A 114 9.63 24.41 -10.91
CA GLN A 114 9.42 25.33 -12.01
C GLN A 114 9.22 26.75 -11.46
N GLU A 115 10.11 27.66 -11.82
CA GLU A 115 9.93 29.09 -11.54
C GLU A 115 8.75 29.63 -12.35
N VAL A 116 7.89 30.42 -11.70
CA VAL A 116 6.76 31.10 -12.34
C VAL A 116 6.82 32.60 -11.99
N GLY A 117 5.70 33.34 -12.15
CA GLY A 117 5.68 34.78 -11.86
C GLY A 117 6.18 35.12 -10.44
N GLY A 118 7.10 36.09 -10.35
CA GLY A 118 7.68 36.54 -9.09
C GLY A 118 8.65 35.55 -8.48
N ARG A 119 8.43 35.18 -7.21
CA ARG A 119 9.25 34.20 -6.45
C ARG A 119 8.53 32.87 -6.20
N ALA A 120 7.41 32.64 -6.88
CA ALA A 120 6.64 31.42 -6.72
C ALA A 120 7.29 30.25 -7.49
N ILE A 121 7.16 29.05 -6.93
CA ILE A 121 7.63 27.79 -7.51
C ILE A 121 6.44 26.83 -7.62
N ARG A 122 6.25 26.24 -8.79
CA ARG A 122 5.37 25.08 -8.96
C ARG A 122 6.18 23.81 -8.79
N TYR A 123 5.68 22.93 -7.93
CA TYR A 123 6.35 21.68 -7.60
C TYR A 123 5.68 20.51 -8.31
N THR A 124 6.50 19.62 -8.86
CA THR A 124 6.07 18.31 -9.32
C THR A 124 6.95 17.26 -8.65
N THR A 125 6.33 16.35 -7.91
CA THR A 125 7.02 15.16 -7.40
C THR A 125 7.08 14.15 -8.54
N VAL A 126 8.28 13.76 -8.94
CA VAL A 126 8.48 12.74 -10.00
C VAL A 126 9.30 11.59 -9.45
N ARG A 127 8.96 10.37 -9.87
CA ARG A 127 9.75 9.19 -9.55
C ARG A 127 11.07 9.27 -10.33
N LYS A 128 12.19 9.08 -9.64
CA LYS A 128 13.49 8.98 -10.29
C LYS A 128 13.55 7.70 -11.13
N PRO A 129 14.07 7.76 -12.37
CA PRO A 129 14.40 6.55 -13.12
C PRO A 129 15.34 5.67 -12.30
N ALA A 130 15.17 4.34 -12.41
CA ALA A 130 16.15 3.42 -11.85
C ALA A 130 17.52 3.76 -12.47
N ALA A 131 18.57 3.87 -11.65
CA ALA A 131 19.91 4.06 -12.16
C ALA A 131 20.21 2.92 -13.13
N HIS A 132 20.46 3.23 -14.41
CA HIS A 132 20.94 2.23 -15.35
C HIS A 132 22.23 1.64 -14.76
N ALA A 133 22.23 0.34 -14.48
CA ALA A 133 23.47 -0.37 -14.21
C ALA A 133 24.31 -0.22 -15.48
N SER A 134 25.38 0.57 -15.40
CA SER A 134 26.40 0.61 -16.43
C SER A 134 26.86 -0.83 -16.67
N THR A 135 26.53 -1.36 -17.86
CA THR A 135 27.05 -2.64 -18.37
C THR A 135 28.56 -2.62 -18.49
#